data_AF-A0A9E0BJU0-F1
#
_entry.id   AF-A0A9E0BJU0-F1
#
_cell.length_a   1.000
_cell.length_b   1.000
_cell.length_c   1.000
_cell.angle_alpha   90.00
_cell.angle_beta   90.00
_cell.angle_gamma   90.00
#
_symmetry.space_group_name_H-M   'P 1'
#
loop_
_entity.id
_entity.type
_entity.pdbx_description
1 polymer ?
#
loop_
_entity_poly.entity_id
_entity_poly.type
_entity_poly.pdbx_seq_one_letter_code
_entity_poly.pdbx_strand_id
1 'polypeptide(L)'
;MPTLSSHVDELTARRIAETAKLEDRKTSQITAAALRWYLSLSSGARDTLRRIEALGETEVQAASWAVSRALLDREYRTVLQAGMTKAEPRLGPNPSEDEIMAEAVRLTSRRP
;
A
#
# COMPACT_ATOMS: atom_id res chain seq x y z
N MET A 1 18.66 20.91 -10.38
CA MET A 1 17.26 20.56 -10.04
C MET A 1 16.53 21.84 -9.66
N PRO A 2 15.29 22.07 -10.12
CA PRO A 2 14.51 23.21 -9.67
C PRO A 2 14.14 23.06 -8.18
N THR A 3 14.28 24.14 -7.42
CA THR A 3 13.83 24.22 -6.02
C THR A 3 12.34 24.58 -6.03
N LEU A 4 11.50 23.72 -5.43
CA LEU A 4 10.07 23.98 -5.24
C LEU A 4 9.86 24.52 -3.82
N SER A 5 9.46 25.78 -3.70
CA SER A 5 8.94 26.35 -2.45
C SER A 5 7.43 26.15 -2.41
N SER A 6 6.94 25.46 -1.38
CA SER A 6 5.49 25.25 -1.17
C SER A 6 5.03 25.98 0.08
N HIS A 7 3.95 26.76 -0.05
CA HIS A 7 3.21 27.27 1.10
C HIS A 7 2.26 26.18 1.58
N VAL A 8 2.52 25.63 2.76
CA VAL A 8 1.65 24.67 3.44
C VAL A 8 1.29 25.24 4.81
N ASP A 9 0.12 24.88 5.32
CA ASP A 9 -0.24 25.23 6.69
C ASP A 9 0.64 24.47 7.70
N GLU A 10 0.64 24.94 8.95
CA GLU A 10 1.47 24.37 10.01
C GLU A 10 1.13 22.92 10.35
N LEU A 11 -0.14 22.52 10.19
CA LEU A 11 -0.58 21.16 10.49
C LEU A 11 -0.03 20.19 9.46
N THR A 12 -0.12 20.56 8.18
CA THR A 12 0.45 19.81 7.05
C THR A 12 1.97 19.75 7.16
N ALA A 13 2.64 20.85 7.53
CA ALA A 13 4.09 20.85 7.75
C ALA A 13 4.51 19.90 8.88
N ARG A 14 3.76 19.89 10.00
CA ARG A 14 3.99 18.96 11.12
C ARG A 14 3.80 17.51 10.70
N ARG A 15 2.70 17.19 10.01
CA ARG A 15 2.43 15.84 9.48
C ARG A 15 3.57 15.35 8.57
N ILE A 16 4.05 16.20 7.66
CA ILE A 16 5.19 15.86 6.78
C ILE A 16 6.45 15.55 7.62
N ALA A 17 6.76 16.37 8.62
CA ALA A 17 7.94 16.18 9.47
C ALA A 17 7.86 14.89 10.30
N GLU A 18 6.69 14.59 10.86
CA GLU A 18 6.43 13.37 11.63
C GLU A 18 6.54 12.12 10.76
N THR A 19 5.89 12.11 9.58
CA THR A 19 5.99 11.01 8.62
C THR A 19 7.43 10.80 8.16
N ALA A 20 8.14 11.89 7.85
CA ALA A 20 9.55 11.83 7.44
C ALA A 20 10.42 11.16 8.52
N LYS A 21 10.20 11.49 9.79
CA LYS A 21 10.89 10.86 10.92
C LYS A 21 10.55 9.37 11.06
N LEU A 22 9.27 9.01 10.95
CA LEU A 22 8.81 7.62 11.08
C LEU A 22 9.34 6.72 9.95
N GLU A 23 9.47 7.25 8.74
CA GLU A 23 9.94 6.51 7.57
C GLU A 23 11.46 6.58 7.35
N ASP A 24 12.23 7.25 8.22
CA ASP A 24 13.65 7.55 8.04
C ASP A 24 13.96 8.21 6.68
N ARG A 25 13.19 9.25 6.35
CA ARG A 25 13.26 9.98 5.08
C ARG A 25 13.40 11.48 5.30
N LYS A 26 13.89 12.19 4.29
CA LYS A 26 13.87 13.67 4.28
C LYS A 26 12.45 14.18 4.03
N THR A 27 12.07 15.29 4.65
CA THR A 27 10.76 15.95 4.42
C THR A 27 10.48 16.18 2.94
N SER A 28 11.50 16.62 2.17
CA SER A 28 11.40 16.81 0.73
C SER A 28 11.07 15.53 -0.05
N GLN A 29 11.48 14.35 0.44
CA GLN A 29 11.13 13.07 -0.18
C GLN A 29 9.67 12.70 0.08
N ILE A 30 9.13 13.01 1.26
CA ILE A 30 7.72 12.84 1.59
C ILE A 30 6.87 13.78 0.75
N THR A 31 7.22 15.07 0.70
CA THR A 31 6.53 16.07 -0.14
C THR A 31 6.53 15.66 -1.62
N ALA A 32 7.67 15.24 -2.15
CA ALA A 32 7.76 14.79 -3.54
C ALA A 32 6.92 13.53 -3.81
N ALA A 33 6.84 12.59 -2.85
CA ALA A 33 6.00 11.40 -2.97
C ALA A 33 4.51 11.76 -2.98
N ALA A 34 4.07 12.62 -2.07
CA ALA A 34 2.69 13.09 -2.01
C ALA A 34 2.27 13.82 -3.30
N LEU A 35 3.12 14.74 -3.81
CA LEU A 35 2.87 15.43 -5.07
C LEU A 35 2.79 14.46 -6.25
N ARG A 36 3.73 13.52 -6.35
CA ARG A 36 3.72 12.51 -7.43
C ARG A 36 2.44 11.68 -7.38
N TRP A 37 2.01 11.27 -6.19
CA TRP A 37 0.77 10.51 -6.04
C TRP A 37 -0.45 11.32 -6.49
N TYR A 38 -0.59 12.56 -6.01
CA TYR A 38 -1.69 13.45 -6.40
C TYR A 38 -1.76 13.68 -7.92
N LEU A 39 -0.61 13.92 -8.56
CA LEU A 39 -0.51 14.12 -9.99
C LEU A 39 -0.80 12.86 -10.82
N SER A 40 -0.61 11.68 -10.22
CA SER A 40 -0.89 10.38 -10.85
C SER A 40 -2.37 9.99 -10.78
N LEU A 41 -3.18 10.69 -9.99
CA LEU A 41 -4.62 10.48 -9.94
C LEU A 41 -5.28 10.88 -11.28
N SER A 42 -6.42 10.28 -11.62
CA SER A 42 -7.23 10.75 -12.75
C SER A 42 -7.82 12.13 -12.46
N SER A 43 -8.24 12.86 -13.49
CA SER A 43 -8.93 14.15 -13.31
C SER A 43 -10.17 14.01 -12.41
N GLY A 44 -11.00 13.00 -12.68
CA GLY A 44 -12.20 12.72 -11.88
C GLY A 44 -11.89 12.37 -10.41
N ALA A 45 -10.77 11.70 -10.13
CA ALA A 45 -10.34 11.43 -8.76
C ALA A 45 -9.91 12.72 -8.04
N ARG A 46 -9.15 13.60 -8.70
CA ARG A 46 -8.80 14.93 -8.14
C ARG A 46 -10.03 15.80 -7.91
N ASP A 47 -10.99 15.79 -8.83
CA ASP A 47 -12.27 16.51 -8.64
C ASP A 47 -13.05 15.97 -7.44
N THR A 48 -13.07 14.65 -7.28
CA THR A 48 -13.75 14.00 -6.15
C THR A 48 -13.06 14.33 -4.83
N LEU A 49 -11.73 14.32 -4.78
CA LEU A 49 -10.97 14.74 -3.59
C LEU A 49 -11.34 16.16 -3.16
N ARG A 50 -11.38 17.11 -4.11
CA ARG A 50 -11.78 18.50 -3.83
C ARG A 50 -13.21 18.61 -3.29
N ARG A 51 -14.14 17.80 -3.81
CA ARG A 51 -15.52 17.76 -3.30
C ARG A 51 -15.57 17.22 -1.87
N ILE A 52 -14.77 16.21 -1.54
CA ILE A 52 -14.66 15.66 -0.19
C ILE A 52 -14.06 16.69 0.76
N GLU A 53 -12.99 17.38 0.36
CA GLU A 53 -12.38 18.46 1.14
C GLU A 53 -13.40 19.56 1.48
N ALA A 54 -14.28 19.91 0.54
CA ALA A 54 -15.35 20.89 0.76
C ALA A 54 -16.40 20.45 1.79
N LEU A 55 -16.52 19.15 2.09
CA LEU A 55 -17.41 18.62 3.14
C LEU A 55 -16.78 18.67 4.54
N GLY A 56 -15.47 18.90 4.64
CA GLY A 56 -14.74 19.10 5.90
C GLY A 56 -13.83 17.93 6.33
N GLU A 57 -13.08 18.14 7.40
CA GLU A 57 -12.00 17.23 7.86
C GLU A 57 -12.52 15.81 8.15
N THR A 58 -13.72 15.65 8.71
CA THR A 58 -14.29 14.32 9.02
C THR A 58 -14.42 13.46 7.76
N GLU A 59 -14.93 14.04 6.66
CA GLU A 59 -15.08 13.33 5.39
C GLU A 59 -13.72 13.05 4.74
N VAL A 60 -12.76 13.97 4.89
CA VAL A 60 -11.37 13.76 4.46
C VAL A 60 -10.74 12.57 5.20
N GLN A 61 -10.95 12.46 6.51
CA GLN A 61 -10.44 11.34 7.31
C GLN A 61 -11.11 10.01 6.91
N ALA A 62 -12.43 10.01 6.70
CA ALA A 62 -13.15 8.82 6.23
C ALA A 62 -12.65 8.36 4.84
N ALA A 63 -12.44 9.30 3.91
CA ALA A 63 -11.88 9.00 2.60
C ALA A 63 -10.44 8.50 2.69
N SER A 64 -9.60 9.11 3.52
CA SER A 64 -8.22 8.68 3.80
C SER A 64 -8.17 7.23 4.30
N TRP A 65 -9.08 6.88 5.22
CA TRP A 65 -9.21 5.52 5.74
C TRP A 65 -9.61 4.52 4.64
N ALA A 66 -10.60 4.88 3.82
CA ALA A 66 -11.07 4.03 2.72
C ALA A 66 -9.96 3.78 1.68
N VAL A 67 -9.19 4.82 1.31
CA VAL A 67 -8.03 4.72 0.41
C VAL A 67 -6.95 3.83 1.03
N SER A 68 -6.62 4.03 2.30
CA SER A 68 -5.60 3.24 3.02
C SER A 68 -5.95 1.76 3.01
N ARG A 69 -7.21 1.41 3.31
CA ARG A 69 -7.69 0.03 3.24
C ARG A 69 -7.59 -0.56 1.84
N ALA A 70 -8.00 0.20 0.81
CA ALA A 70 -7.93 -0.27 -0.58
C ALA A 70 -6.49 -0.54 -1.04
N LEU A 71 -5.52 0.27 -0.59
CA LEU A 71 -4.10 0.07 -0.87
C LEU A 71 -3.56 -1.21 -0.22
N LEU A 72 -3.86 -1.43 1.06
CA LEU A 72 -3.46 -2.65 1.78
C LEU A 72 -4.09 -3.91 1.18
N ASP A 73 -5.38 -3.86 0.86
CA ASP A 73 -6.08 -4.99 0.20
C ASP A 73 -5.46 -5.29 -1.17
N ARG A 74 -5.04 -4.26 -1.92
CA ARG A 74 -4.37 -4.43 -3.22
C ARG A 74 -3.00 -5.08 -3.04
N GLU A 75 -2.20 -4.61 -2.08
CA GLU A 75 -0.89 -5.19 -1.76
C GLU A 75 -1.03 -6.66 -1.35
N TYR A 76 -1.97 -6.97 -0.44
CA TYR A 76 -2.25 -8.33 -0.01
C TYR A 76 -2.57 -9.26 -1.19
N ARG A 77 -3.45 -8.82 -2.11
CA ARG A 77 -3.76 -9.59 -3.33
C ARG A 77 -2.55 -9.79 -4.22
N THR A 78 -1.70 -8.77 -4.37
CA THR A 78 -0.46 -8.89 -5.15
C THR A 78 0.51 -9.89 -4.53
N VAL A 79 0.69 -9.86 -3.20
CA VAL A 79 1.54 -10.82 -2.48
C VAL A 79 0.99 -12.24 -2.61
N LEU A 80 -0.32 -12.43 -2.42
CA LEU A 80 -0.96 -13.74 -2.61
C LEU A 80 -0.76 -14.26 -4.03
N GLN A 81 -1.01 -13.44 -5.04
CA GLN A 81 -0.83 -13.83 -6.43
C GLN A 81 0.62 -14.20 -6.72
N ALA A 82 1.59 -13.41 -6.24
CA ALA A 82 3.01 -13.73 -6.38
C ALA A 82 3.41 -15.02 -5.65
N GLY A 83 2.83 -15.29 -4.48
CA GLY A 83 3.04 -16.53 -3.71
C GLY A 83 2.44 -17.76 -4.41
N MET A 84 1.22 -17.64 -4.94
CA MET A 84 0.55 -18.72 -5.71
C MET A 84 1.24 -18.99 -7.03
N THR A 85 1.77 -17.97 -7.71
CA THR A 85 2.53 -18.15 -8.97
C THR A 85 3.88 -18.86 -8.73
N LYS A 86 4.40 -18.82 -7.50
CA LYS A 86 5.60 -19.58 -7.09
C LYS A 86 5.29 -20.97 -6.54
N ALA A 87 4.02 -21.28 -6.28
CA ALA A 87 3.59 -22.61 -5.90
C ALA A 87 3.41 -23.44 -7.17
N GLU A 88 4.50 -24.01 -7.69
CA GLU A 88 4.37 -25.13 -8.62
C GLU A 88 3.53 -26.21 -7.93
N PRO A 89 2.45 -26.72 -8.56
CA PRO A 89 1.78 -27.90 -8.05
C PRO A 89 2.77 -29.06 -8.08
N ARG A 90 3.38 -29.36 -6.92
CA ARG A 90 4.36 -30.44 -6.77
C ARG A 90 3.71 -31.82 -6.66
N LEU A 91 2.41 -31.84 -6.43
CA LEU A 91 1.59 -33.02 -6.52
C LEU A 91 0.97 -33.05 -7.92
N GLY A 92 1.01 -34.22 -8.56
CA GLY A 92 0.31 -34.46 -9.81
C GLY A 92 -1.21 -34.31 -9.65
N PRO A 93 -1.99 -34.37 -10.75
CA PRO A 93 -3.44 -34.18 -10.73
C PRO A 93 -4.20 -35.27 -9.95
N ASN A 94 -3.58 -36.43 -9.70
CA ASN A 94 -4.08 -37.51 -8.85
C ASN A 94 -2.93 -38.03 -7.97
N PRO A 95 -2.59 -37.33 -6.88
CA PRO A 95 -1.52 -37.79 -6.01
C PRO A 95 -1.96 -39.00 -5.20
N SER A 96 -1.04 -39.93 -4.98
CA SER A 96 -1.29 -41.05 -4.06
C SER A 96 -1.33 -40.57 -2.61
N GLU A 97 -1.92 -41.37 -1.73
CA GLU A 97 -1.97 -41.07 -0.29
C GLU A 97 -0.55 -40.89 0.30
N ASP A 98 0.41 -41.69 -0.17
CA ASP A 98 1.82 -41.60 0.23
C ASP A 98 2.47 -40.28 -0.21
N GLU A 99 2.15 -39.78 -1.41
CA GLU A 99 2.65 -38.50 -1.92
C GLU A 99 2.07 -37.31 -1.13
N ILE A 100 0.78 -37.38 -0.77
CA ILE A 100 0.13 -36.37 0.08
C ILE A 100 0.78 -36.36 1.47
N MET A 101 0.99 -37.54 2.07
CA MET A 101 1.57 -37.67 3.40
C MET A 101 3.02 -37.16 3.43
N ALA A 102 3.82 -37.50 2.42
CA ALA A 102 5.20 -37.03 2.30
C ALA A 102 5.28 -35.49 2.19
N GLU A 103 4.38 -34.88 1.42
CA GLU A 103 4.34 -33.41 1.27
C GLU A 103 3.86 -32.72 2.55
N ALA A 104 2.89 -33.30 3.28
CA ALA A 104 2.44 -32.78 4.58
C ALA A 104 3.56 -32.81 5.64
N VAL A 105 4.35 -33.89 5.69
CA VAL A 105 5.54 -33.99 6.55
C VAL A 105 6.60 -32.96 6.16
N ARG A 106 6.82 -32.73 4.86
CA ARG A 106 7.77 -31.73 4.36
C ARG A 106 7.36 -30.28 4.72
N LEU A 107 6.06 -29.98 4.67
CA LEU A 107 5.53 -28.65 5.02
C LEU A 107 5.65 -28.36 6.52
N THR A 108 5.45 -29.38 7.36
CA THR A 108 5.49 -29.25 8.82
C THR A 108 6.90 -29.29 9.39
N SER A 109 7.84 -29.97 8.73
CA SER A 109 9.26 -30.03 9.11
C SER A 109 10.09 -28.78 8.75
N ARG A 110 9.55 -27.87 7.91
CA ARG A 110 10.17 -26.58 7.55
C ARG A 110 9.72 -25.40 8.43
N ARG A 111 9.48 -25.63 9.72
CA ARG A 111 9.41 -24.54 10.72
C ARG A 111 10.78 -24.36 11.39
N PRO A 112 11.57 -23.32 11.07
CA PRO A 112 12.40 -22.68 12.08
C PRO A 112 11.54 -21.92 13.10
#